data_AF-A0A0B8PHN2-F1
#
_entry.id   AF-A0A0B8PHN2-F1
#
_cell.length_a   1.000
_cell.length_b   1.000
_cell.length_c   1.000
_cell.angle_alpha   90.00
_cell.angle_beta   90.00
_cell.angle_gamma   90.00
#
_symmetry.space_group_name_H-M   'P 1'
#
loop_
_entity.id
_entity.type
_entity.pdbx_description
1 polymer ?
#
loop_
_entity_poly.entity_id
_entity_poly.type
_entity_poly.pdbx_seq_one_letter_code
_entity_poly.pdbx_strand_id
1 'polypeptide(L)'
;MVFSAIQFFVTTLLAIVCAQSIEVTQGNVPVLALAIPALWIYSRSRASGIFLLAGLCLYGFTLPYQATALSVSMWILFPLLMVAFSRRSNASVRLCVFGFFLFMQSGIIYSQYVGVLQGEAVYTMLQIVSIAMIWLAAVSWKTSSKHGWWALFLTIPLFAADMAHAALISLTIVAIMASLEHMVQARSKWLKLQCWTLPTAAFASLVALPSGGKVQSIVLLVWLLILASIWMTDYILRVNEEIGE
;
A
#
# COMPACT_ATOMS: atom_id res chain seq x y z
N MET A 1 -25.99 -0.09 -1.46
CA MET A 1 -25.06 -0.08 -2.61
C MET A 1 -24.45 1.30 -2.86
N VAL A 2 -25.25 2.38 -2.91
CA VAL A 2 -24.75 3.76 -3.10
C VAL A 2 -23.71 4.17 -2.07
N PHE A 3 -23.94 3.89 -0.78
CA PHE A 3 -22.99 4.23 0.29
C PHE A 3 -21.61 3.59 0.11
N SER A 4 -21.55 2.30 -0.23
CA SER A 4 -20.27 1.62 -0.49
C SER A 4 -19.57 2.12 -1.74
N ALA A 5 -20.31 2.57 -2.75
CA ALA A 5 -19.72 3.21 -3.93
C ALA A 5 -19.11 4.57 -3.58
N ILE A 6 -19.79 5.38 -2.77
CA ILE A 6 -19.24 6.65 -2.26
C ILE A 6 -17.97 6.39 -1.46
N GLN A 7 -17.97 5.41 -0.55
CA GLN A 7 -16.78 5.02 0.21
C GLN A 7 -15.63 4.59 -0.71
N PHE A 8 -15.92 3.82 -1.75
CA PHE A 8 -14.94 3.42 -2.75
C PHE A 8 -14.29 4.65 -3.43
N PHE A 9 -15.07 5.62 -3.91
CA PHE A 9 -14.54 6.84 -4.51
C PHE A 9 -13.75 7.69 -3.51
N VAL A 10 -14.27 7.87 -2.30
CA VAL A 10 -13.61 8.65 -1.23
C VAL A 10 -12.26 8.05 -0.88
N THR A 11 -12.17 6.74 -0.66
CA THR A 11 -10.87 6.11 -0.36
C THR A 11 -9.88 6.18 -1.51
N THR A 12 -10.35 6.10 -2.75
CA THR A 12 -9.50 6.24 -3.93
C THR A 12 -8.94 7.66 -4.00
N LEU A 13 -9.78 8.67 -3.76
CA LEU A 13 -9.35 10.07 -3.66
C LEU A 13 -8.36 10.28 -2.51
N LEU A 14 -8.63 9.71 -1.33
CA LEU A 14 -7.71 9.78 -0.18
C LEU A 14 -6.36 9.13 -0.48
N ALA A 15 -6.34 8.04 -1.26
CA ALA A 15 -5.10 7.37 -1.68
C ALA A 15 -4.26 8.26 -2.59
N ILE A 16 -4.92 8.94 -3.54
CA ILE A 16 -4.29 9.94 -4.42
C ILE A 16 -3.72 11.07 -3.57
N VAL A 17 -4.52 11.65 -2.67
CA VAL A 17 -4.08 12.74 -1.78
C VAL A 17 -2.90 12.30 -0.90
N CYS A 18 -2.91 11.07 -0.39
CA CYS A 18 -1.81 10.51 0.40
C CYS A 18 -0.52 10.42 -0.43
N ALA A 19 -0.58 9.85 -1.63
CA ALA A 19 0.57 9.73 -2.52
C ALA A 19 1.15 11.11 -2.90
N GLN A 20 0.29 12.07 -3.26
CA GLN A 20 0.71 13.44 -3.57
C GLN A 20 1.32 14.14 -2.35
N SER A 21 0.80 13.88 -1.15
CA SER A 21 1.36 14.48 0.07
C SER A 21 2.74 13.92 0.40
N ILE A 22 2.96 12.62 0.19
CA ILE A 22 4.29 12.00 0.32
C ILE A 22 5.27 12.61 -0.68
N GLU A 23 4.83 12.83 -1.93
CA GLU A 23 5.63 13.47 -2.98
C GLU A 23 6.01 14.91 -2.62
N VAL A 24 5.05 15.72 -2.16
CA VAL A 24 5.31 17.12 -1.77
C VAL A 24 6.32 17.18 -0.63
N THR A 25 6.29 16.21 0.30
CA THR A 25 7.29 16.09 1.37
C THR A 25 8.61 15.45 0.93
N GLN A 26 8.73 14.99 -0.33
CA GLN A 26 9.88 14.24 -0.85
C GLN A 26 10.26 13.04 0.05
N GLY A 27 9.25 12.36 0.60
CA GLY A 27 9.46 11.23 1.51
C GLY A 27 9.93 11.61 2.93
N ASN A 28 10.16 12.89 3.23
CA ASN A 28 10.51 13.36 4.58
C ASN A 28 9.27 13.42 5.50
N VAL A 29 8.73 12.24 5.77
CA VAL A 29 7.57 12.05 6.63
C VAL A 29 8.04 11.50 7.97
N PRO A 30 7.73 12.15 9.09
CA PRO A 30 8.12 11.64 10.40
C PRO A 30 7.45 10.28 10.62
N VAL A 31 8.23 9.31 11.10
CA VAL A 31 7.76 7.94 11.36
C VAL A 31 6.50 7.93 12.25
N LEU A 32 6.39 8.92 13.15
CA LEU A 32 5.21 9.13 13.99
C LEU A 32 3.91 9.25 13.19
N ALA A 33 3.91 9.93 12.03
CA ALA A 33 2.72 10.11 11.21
C ALA A 33 2.17 8.78 10.69
N LEU A 34 3.07 7.83 10.37
CA LEU A 34 2.73 6.48 9.92
C LEU A 34 2.46 5.52 11.10
N ALA A 35 2.94 5.83 12.30
CA ALA A 35 2.61 5.08 13.51
C ALA A 35 1.16 5.32 13.98
N ILE A 36 0.61 6.53 13.80
CA ILE A 36 -0.74 6.89 14.25
C ILE A 36 -1.84 5.94 13.71
N PRO A 37 -1.90 5.61 12.40
CA PRO A 37 -2.87 4.64 11.90
C PRO A 37 -2.75 3.26 12.57
N ALA A 38 -1.53 2.81 12.86
CA ALA A 38 -1.32 1.56 13.57
C ALA A 38 -1.78 1.65 15.03
N LEU A 39 -1.49 2.75 15.72
CA LEU A 39 -1.91 2.99 17.11
C LEU A 39 -3.44 3.09 17.24
N TRP A 40 -4.12 3.65 16.24
CA TRP A 40 -5.58 3.72 16.19
C TRP A 40 -6.24 2.32 16.25
N ILE A 41 -5.56 1.29 15.70
CA ILE A 41 -6.01 -0.12 15.73
C ILE A 41 -5.43 -0.91 16.89
N TYR A 42 -4.25 -0.49 17.38
CA TYR A 42 -3.48 -1.20 18.38
C TYR A 42 -4.29 -1.57 19.63
N SER A 43 -5.29 -0.75 19.99
CA SER A 43 -6.20 -0.98 21.12
C SER A 43 -6.94 -2.33 21.12
N ARG A 44 -6.83 -3.12 20.05
CA ARG A 44 -7.69 -4.29 19.82
C ARG A 44 -6.96 -5.62 19.70
N SER A 45 -5.97 -5.72 18.81
CA SER A 45 -5.33 -6.99 18.46
C SER A 45 -3.83 -6.81 18.55
N ARG A 46 -3.26 -7.28 19.67
CA ARG A 46 -1.84 -7.09 19.98
C ARG A 46 -0.94 -7.56 18.83
N ALA A 47 -1.24 -8.71 18.21
CA ALA A 47 -0.44 -9.23 17.10
C ALA A 47 -0.58 -8.40 15.80
N SER A 48 -1.78 -8.32 15.21
CA SER A 48 -2.02 -7.54 13.97
C SER A 48 -1.62 -6.06 14.11
N GLY A 49 -1.90 -5.44 15.26
CA GLY A 49 -1.48 -4.07 15.55
C GLY A 49 0.04 -3.91 15.62
N ILE A 50 0.77 -4.89 16.18
CA ILE A 50 2.25 -4.88 16.18
C ILE A 50 2.78 -5.05 14.76
N PHE A 51 2.25 -5.99 13.97
CA PHE A 51 2.69 -6.17 12.58
C PHE A 51 2.42 -4.92 11.74
N LEU A 52 1.28 -4.27 11.92
CA LEU A 52 0.96 -3.03 11.23
C LEU A 52 1.86 -1.88 11.68
N LEU A 53 2.11 -1.74 12.98
CA LEU A 53 3.00 -0.72 13.53
C LEU A 53 4.43 -0.92 13.03
N ALA A 54 4.97 -2.14 13.14
CA ALA A 54 6.29 -2.47 12.64
C ALA A 54 6.39 -2.26 11.12
N GLY A 55 5.38 -2.69 10.36
CA GLY A 55 5.26 -2.48 8.93
C GLY A 55 5.29 -1.01 8.53
N LEU A 56 4.36 -0.20 9.06
CA LEU A 56 4.24 1.22 8.72
C LEU A 56 5.42 2.05 9.23
N CYS A 57 5.98 1.73 10.40
CA CYS A 57 7.18 2.40 10.89
C CYS A 57 8.40 2.06 10.03
N LEU A 58 8.57 0.79 9.64
CA LEU A 58 9.65 0.38 8.75
C LEU A 58 9.50 1.03 7.37
N TYR A 59 8.28 1.09 6.84
CA TYR A 59 7.99 1.81 5.59
C TYR A 59 8.37 3.28 5.71
N GLY A 60 7.91 3.94 6.77
CA GLY A 60 8.20 5.35 7.04
C GLY A 60 9.69 5.65 7.17
N PHE A 61 10.44 4.75 7.81
CA PHE A 61 11.89 4.87 7.93
C PHE A 61 12.59 4.79 6.57
N THR A 62 12.07 4.02 5.62
CA THR A 62 12.67 3.89 4.28
C THR A 62 12.35 5.05 3.33
N LEU A 63 11.28 5.82 3.58
CA LEU A 63 10.79 6.86 2.66
C LEU A 63 11.85 7.94 2.33
N PRO A 64 12.65 8.47 3.28
CA PRO A 64 13.65 9.50 2.98
C PRO A 64 14.82 8.99 2.11
N TYR A 65 15.02 7.67 2.04
CA TYR A 65 16.16 7.06 1.36
C TYR A 65 15.81 6.47 -0.02
N GLN A 66 14.58 6.69 -0.49
CA GLN A 66 14.08 6.17 -1.75
C GLN A 66 13.38 7.24 -2.54
N ALA A 67 13.38 7.11 -3.87
CA ALA A 67 12.47 7.87 -4.69
C ALA A 67 11.02 7.58 -4.26
N THR A 68 10.25 8.62 -4.03
CA THR A 68 8.82 8.58 -3.68
C THR A 68 8.01 7.74 -4.65
N ALA A 69 8.22 7.93 -5.96
CA ALA A 69 7.58 7.14 -7.01
C ALA A 69 7.89 5.64 -6.88
N LEU A 70 9.14 5.28 -6.57
CA LEU A 70 9.53 3.89 -6.32
C LEU A 70 8.79 3.34 -5.09
N SER A 71 8.80 4.10 -3.99
CA SER A 71 8.17 3.69 -2.74
C SER A 71 6.66 3.48 -2.87
N VAL A 72 5.97 4.38 -3.58
CA VAL A 72 4.53 4.25 -3.84
C VAL A 72 4.25 3.09 -4.79
N SER A 73 5.09 2.87 -5.80
CA SER A 73 4.93 1.74 -6.73
C SER A 73 5.00 0.37 -6.02
N MET A 74 5.77 0.24 -4.95
CA MET A 74 5.94 -1.01 -4.20
C MET A 74 4.63 -1.52 -3.59
N TRP A 75 3.65 -0.65 -3.35
CA TRP A 75 2.32 -1.06 -2.87
C TRP A 75 1.57 -1.98 -3.84
N ILE A 76 2.03 -2.11 -5.10
CA ILE A 76 1.54 -3.15 -6.03
C ILE A 76 1.77 -4.58 -5.50
N LEU A 77 2.68 -4.75 -4.55
CA LEU A 77 2.86 -6.02 -3.84
C LEU A 77 1.58 -6.43 -3.09
N PHE A 78 0.74 -5.48 -2.68
CA PHE A 78 -0.49 -5.78 -1.95
C PHE A 78 -1.50 -6.60 -2.77
N PRO A 79 -1.91 -6.18 -3.99
CA PRO A 79 -2.74 -7.02 -4.86
C PRO A 79 -2.01 -8.28 -5.33
N LEU A 80 -0.68 -8.26 -5.48
CA LEU A 80 0.10 -9.48 -5.78
C LEU A 80 -0.10 -10.54 -4.69
N LEU A 81 0.08 -10.17 -3.42
CA LEU A 81 -0.10 -11.06 -2.28
C LEU A 81 -1.56 -11.53 -2.17
N MET A 82 -2.53 -10.66 -2.48
CA MET A 82 -3.95 -11.01 -2.52
C MET A 82 -4.23 -12.13 -3.54
N VAL A 83 -3.68 -12.04 -4.75
CA VAL A 83 -3.88 -13.05 -5.80
C VAL A 83 -3.10 -14.33 -5.47
N ALA A 84 -1.83 -14.19 -5.07
CA ALA A 84 -0.96 -15.31 -4.75
C ALA A 84 -1.50 -16.18 -3.60
N PHE A 85 -2.09 -15.58 -2.57
CA PHE A 85 -2.68 -16.30 -1.43
C PHE A 85 -4.20 -16.45 -1.51
N SER A 86 -4.80 -16.24 -2.69
CA SER A 86 -6.22 -16.51 -2.88
C SER A 86 -6.53 -18.00 -2.79
N ARG A 87 -7.77 -18.36 -2.41
CA ARG A 87 -8.21 -19.76 -2.28
C ARG A 87 -8.04 -20.59 -3.56
N ARG A 88 -8.06 -19.93 -4.72
CA ARG A 88 -7.92 -20.52 -6.05
C ARG A 88 -6.45 -20.80 -6.43
N SER A 89 -5.52 -20.21 -5.70
CA SER A 89 -4.10 -20.24 -6.05
C SER A 89 -3.44 -21.54 -5.61
N ASN A 90 -2.66 -22.13 -6.51
CA ASN A 90 -1.86 -23.33 -6.27
C ASN A 90 -0.39 -22.98 -6.03
N ALA A 91 0.40 -23.95 -5.54
CA ALA A 91 1.83 -23.75 -5.28
C ALA A 91 2.61 -23.28 -6.53
N SER A 92 2.32 -23.85 -7.70
CA SER A 92 2.97 -23.46 -8.96
C SER A 92 2.68 -22.01 -9.34
N VAL A 93 1.42 -21.57 -9.20
CA VAL A 93 1.02 -20.18 -9.49
C VAL A 93 1.75 -19.22 -8.56
N ARG A 94 1.82 -19.54 -7.26
CA ARG A 94 2.59 -18.75 -6.29
C ARG A 94 4.05 -18.63 -6.70
N LEU A 95 4.70 -19.74 -7.05
CA LEU A 95 6.11 -19.75 -7.46
C LEU A 95 6.32 -18.89 -8.70
N CYS A 96 5.47 -19.01 -9.73
CA CYS A 96 5.58 -18.20 -10.95
C CYS A 96 5.43 -16.71 -10.69
N VAL A 97 4.39 -16.30 -9.94
CA VAL A 97 4.11 -14.88 -9.67
C VAL A 97 5.21 -14.26 -8.79
N PHE A 98 5.65 -14.95 -7.74
CA PHE A 98 6.76 -14.47 -6.92
C PHE A 98 8.09 -14.46 -7.67
N GLY A 99 8.37 -15.48 -8.49
CA GLY A 99 9.56 -15.53 -9.34
C GLY A 99 9.61 -14.35 -10.31
N PHE A 100 8.49 -14.05 -10.98
CA PHE A 100 8.38 -12.88 -11.86
C PHE A 100 8.55 -11.56 -11.09
N PHE A 101 7.91 -11.43 -9.93
CA PHE A 101 8.08 -10.25 -9.08
C PHE A 101 9.54 -10.05 -8.65
N LEU A 102 10.19 -11.09 -8.14
CA LEU A 102 11.60 -11.02 -7.73
C LEU A 102 12.54 -10.71 -8.90
N PHE A 103 12.27 -11.26 -10.08
CA PHE A 103 13.00 -10.93 -11.30
C PHE A 103 12.88 -9.44 -11.62
N MET A 104 11.66 -8.89 -11.60
CA MET A 104 11.44 -7.46 -11.83
C MET A 104 12.10 -6.57 -10.76
N GLN A 105 12.04 -6.98 -9.49
CA GLN A 105 12.72 -6.27 -8.40
C GLN A 105 14.25 -6.33 -8.51
N SER A 106 14.80 -7.42 -9.04
CA SER A 106 16.25 -7.51 -9.29
C SER A 106 16.72 -6.47 -10.32
N GLY A 107 15.89 -6.17 -11.34
CA GLY A 107 16.17 -5.09 -12.30
C GLY A 107 16.20 -3.71 -11.65
N ILE A 108 15.27 -3.44 -10.73
CA ILE A 108 15.25 -2.20 -9.93
C ILE A 108 16.51 -2.11 -9.06
N ILE A 109 16.81 -3.16 -8.30
CA ILE A 109 17.97 -3.23 -7.39
C ILE A 109 19.28 -3.05 -8.17
N TYR A 110 19.43 -3.71 -9.31
CA TYR A 110 20.60 -3.56 -10.17
C TYR A 110 20.73 -2.11 -10.69
N SER A 111 19.63 -1.49 -11.08
CA SER A 111 19.63 -0.10 -11.54
C SER A 111 19.98 0.90 -10.44
N GLN A 112 19.60 0.62 -9.19
CA GLN A 112 20.03 1.38 -8.02
C GLN A 112 21.53 1.20 -7.75
N TYR A 113 22.04 -0.02 -7.87
CA TYR A 113 23.46 -0.33 -7.67
C TYR A 113 24.37 0.38 -8.68
N VAL A 114 23.97 0.43 -9.95
CA VAL A 114 24.71 1.15 -11.02
C VAL A 114 24.53 2.67 -10.91
N GLY A 115 23.62 3.16 -10.05
CA GLY A 115 23.36 4.58 -9.86
C GLY A 115 22.47 5.23 -10.93
N VAL A 116 21.80 4.42 -11.76
CA VAL A 116 20.83 4.89 -12.76
C VAL A 116 19.51 5.32 -12.10
N LEU A 117 19.09 4.58 -11.06
CA LEU A 117 17.88 4.82 -10.30
C LEU A 117 18.23 5.33 -8.90
N GLN A 118 17.51 6.36 -8.42
CA GLN A 118 17.73 6.88 -7.08
C GLN A 118 17.23 5.95 -5.97
N GLY A 119 17.90 6.06 -4.82
CA GLY A 119 17.67 5.24 -3.64
C GLY A 119 18.58 4.02 -3.57
N GLU A 120 18.58 3.36 -2.41
CA GLU A 120 19.45 2.20 -2.19
C GLU A 120 18.68 0.87 -2.22
N ALA A 121 19.37 -0.16 -2.70
CA ALA A 121 18.86 -1.53 -2.80
C ALA A 121 18.37 -2.10 -1.47
N VAL A 122 19.07 -1.79 -0.37
CA VAL A 122 18.72 -2.26 0.98
C VAL A 122 17.35 -1.73 1.38
N TYR A 123 17.05 -0.46 1.11
CA TYR A 123 15.75 0.11 1.42
C TYR A 123 14.63 -0.47 0.54
N THR A 124 14.92 -0.86 -0.70
CA THR A 124 13.95 -1.57 -1.56
C THR A 124 13.56 -2.91 -0.94
N MET A 125 14.56 -3.66 -0.45
CA MET A 125 14.31 -4.94 0.24
C MET A 125 13.51 -4.73 1.53
N LEU A 126 13.85 -3.71 2.32
CA LEU A 126 13.11 -3.36 3.55
C LEU A 126 11.67 -2.97 3.26
N GLN A 127 11.39 -2.27 2.16
CA GLN A 127 10.02 -1.93 1.75
C GLN A 127 9.20 -3.16 1.36
N ILE A 128 9.80 -4.12 0.64
CA ILE A 128 9.14 -5.40 0.32
C ILE A 128 8.72 -6.13 1.61
N VAL A 129 9.65 -6.22 2.58
CA VAL A 129 9.39 -6.84 3.89
C VAL A 129 8.32 -6.06 4.66
N SER A 130 8.41 -4.74 4.68
CA SER A 130 7.44 -3.85 5.31
C SER A 130 6.02 -4.08 4.77
N ILE A 131 5.84 -4.04 3.45
CA ILE A 131 4.52 -4.19 2.82
C ILE A 131 3.98 -5.61 3.04
N ALA A 132 4.84 -6.63 3.06
CA ALA A 132 4.45 -7.99 3.44
C ALA A 132 3.94 -8.06 4.89
N MET A 133 4.59 -7.36 5.85
CA MET A 133 4.11 -7.26 7.23
C MET A 133 2.77 -6.52 7.33
N ILE A 134 2.60 -5.43 6.58
CA ILE A 134 1.33 -4.68 6.52
C ILE A 134 0.21 -5.58 5.95
N TRP A 135 0.51 -6.36 4.91
CA TRP A 135 -0.42 -7.32 4.35
C TRP A 135 -0.80 -8.43 5.36
N LEU A 136 0.16 -8.99 6.09
CA LEU A 136 -0.10 -9.96 7.17
C LEU A 136 -1.01 -9.36 8.26
N ALA A 137 -0.79 -8.09 8.62
CA ALA A 137 -1.64 -7.38 9.56
C ALA A 137 -3.08 -7.23 9.01
N ALA A 138 -3.23 -6.91 7.73
CA ALA A 138 -4.52 -6.74 7.07
C ALA A 138 -5.30 -8.07 6.94
N VAL A 139 -4.64 -9.18 6.61
CA VAL A 139 -5.31 -10.50 6.51
C VAL A 139 -5.70 -11.04 7.88
N SER A 140 -4.91 -10.77 8.92
CA SER A 140 -5.24 -11.15 10.30
C SER A 140 -6.25 -10.21 10.97
N TRP A 141 -6.72 -9.19 10.26
CA TRP A 141 -7.67 -8.20 10.75
C TRP A 141 -9.07 -8.81 10.96
N LYS A 142 -9.59 -8.73 12.18
CA LYS A 142 -11.01 -8.96 12.50
C LYS A 142 -11.72 -7.60 12.50
N THR A 143 -13.03 -7.43 12.32
CA THR A 143 -13.74 -6.10 12.41
C THR A 143 -14.37 -5.82 13.79
N SER A 144 -14.39 -4.58 14.30
CA SER A 144 -14.89 -4.22 15.65
C SER A 144 -15.29 -2.75 15.74
N SER A 145 -16.09 -2.40 16.75
CA SER A 145 -16.54 -1.04 17.04
C SER A 145 -15.66 -0.28 18.04
N LYS A 146 -14.58 -0.87 18.54
CA LYS A 146 -13.66 -0.24 19.51
C LYS A 146 -12.39 0.27 18.82
N HIS A 147 -12.19 1.59 18.84
CA HIS A 147 -11.05 2.26 18.22
C HIS A 147 -10.30 3.16 19.21
N GLY A 148 -8.97 3.22 19.06
CA GLY A 148 -8.10 4.09 19.85
C GLY A 148 -8.15 5.54 19.38
N TRP A 149 -9.28 6.22 19.55
CA TRP A 149 -9.46 7.62 19.13
C TRP A 149 -8.42 8.58 19.75
N TRP A 150 -7.81 8.21 20.88
CA TRP A 150 -6.70 8.95 21.47
C TRP A 150 -5.51 9.11 20.49
N ALA A 151 -5.29 8.13 19.59
CA ALA A 151 -4.18 8.17 18.64
C ALA A 151 -4.30 9.37 17.69
N LEU A 152 -5.50 9.84 17.39
CA LEU A 152 -5.69 11.04 16.58
C LEU A 152 -5.22 12.31 17.28
N PHE A 153 -5.18 12.34 18.61
CA PHE A 153 -4.63 13.48 19.35
C PHE A 153 -3.14 13.69 19.05
N LEU A 154 -2.41 12.63 18.65
CA LEU A 154 -1.02 12.72 18.21
C LEU A 154 -0.84 13.50 16.89
N THR A 155 -1.93 13.82 16.18
CA THR A 155 -1.88 14.75 15.03
C THR A 155 -1.70 16.20 15.45
N ILE A 156 -2.08 16.59 16.67
CA ILE A 156 -1.96 17.98 17.17
C ILE A 156 -0.49 18.41 17.27
N PRO A 157 0.43 17.61 17.86
CA PRO A 157 1.86 17.92 17.82
C PRO A 157 2.42 18.06 16.40
N LEU A 158 1.94 17.26 15.43
CA LEU A 158 2.37 17.37 14.03
C LEU A 158 1.97 18.71 13.41
N PHE A 159 0.76 19.20 13.71
CA PHE A 159 0.34 20.55 13.31
C PHE A 159 1.13 21.64 14.03
N ALA A 160 1.36 21.49 15.34
CA ALA A 160 2.14 22.45 16.12
C ALA A 160 3.60 22.56 15.65
N ALA A 161 4.14 21.49 15.06
CA ALA A 161 5.48 21.43 14.48
C ALA A 161 5.53 21.87 13.01
N ASP A 162 4.47 22.48 12.47
CA ASP A 162 4.34 22.91 11.07
C ASP A 162 4.45 21.76 10.04
N MET A 163 4.18 20.52 10.48
CA MET A 163 4.23 19.32 9.64
C MET A 163 2.83 18.93 9.14
N ALA A 164 2.11 19.90 8.56
CA ALA A 164 0.71 19.73 8.13
C ALA A 164 0.52 18.57 7.13
N HIS A 165 1.47 18.39 6.19
CA HIS A 165 1.43 17.28 5.24
C HIS A 165 1.56 15.91 5.91
N ALA A 166 2.37 15.80 6.97
CA ALA A 166 2.52 14.56 7.72
C ALA A 166 1.26 14.22 8.52
N ALA A 167 0.62 15.23 9.13
CA ALA A 167 -0.68 15.06 9.78
C ALA A 167 -1.76 14.61 8.77
N LEU A 168 -1.76 15.20 7.58
CA LEU A 168 -2.69 14.83 6.51
C LEU A 168 -2.46 13.40 5.99
N ILE A 169 -1.21 12.96 5.81
CA ILE A 169 -0.89 11.55 5.48
C ILE A 169 -1.47 10.62 6.54
N SER A 170 -1.27 10.94 7.81
CA SER A 170 -1.79 10.15 8.92
C SER A 170 -3.32 10.03 8.89
N LEU A 171 -4.02 11.16 8.75
CA LEU A 171 -5.47 11.24 8.72
C LEU A 171 -6.06 10.54 7.49
N THR A 172 -5.43 10.68 6.32
CA THR A 172 -5.89 9.99 5.10
C THR A 172 -5.79 8.48 5.24
N ILE A 173 -4.70 7.97 5.81
CA ILE A 173 -4.53 6.53 6.05
C ILE A 173 -5.58 6.02 7.06
N VAL A 174 -5.79 6.73 8.18
CA VAL A 174 -6.86 6.38 9.14
C VAL A 174 -8.24 6.38 8.48
N ALA A 175 -8.54 7.40 7.67
CA ALA A 175 -9.82 7.51 6.98
C ALA A 175 -10.03 6.39 5.94
N ILE A 176 -8.98 6.00 5.21
CA ILE A 176 -9.00 4.83 4.31
C ILE A 176 -9.32 3.58 5.13
N MET A 177 -8.63 3.36 6.25
CA MET A 177 -8.80 2.16 7.07
C MET A 177 -10.19 2.09 7.72
N ALA A 178 -10.70 3.20 8.23
CA ALA A 178 -12.08 3.29 8.75
C ALA A 178 -13.11 2.99 7.66
N SER A 179 -12.91 3.50 6.44
CA SER A 179 -13.79 3.24 5.30
C SER A 179 -13.75 1.76 4.88
N LEU A 180 -12.56 1.17 4.80
CA LEU A 180 -12.38 -0.26 4.49
C LEU A 180 -13.04 -1.14 5.55
N GLU A 181 -12.89 -0.81 6.85
CA GLU A 181 -13.55 -1.55 7.93
C GLU A 181 -15.07 -1.52 7.79
N HIS A 182 -15.65 -0.35 7.52
CA HIS A 182 -17.09 -0.24 7.27
C HIS A 182 -17.53 -1.10 6.08
N MET A 183 -16.74 -1.17 5.01
CA MET A 183 -17.03 -1.99 3.84
C MET A 183 -16.92 -3.49 4.10
N VAL A 184 -16.00 -3.92 4.98
CA VAL A 184 -15.91 -5.30 5.46
C VAL A 184 -17.17 -5.65 6.27
N GLN A 185 -17.59 -4.79 7.19
CA GLN A 185 -18.81 -4.98 8.00
C GLN A 185 -20.06 -5.06 7.12
N ALA A 186 -20.14 -4.23 6.08
CA ALA A 186 -21.21 -4.24 5.10
C ALA A 186 -21.12 -5.39 4.07
N ARG A 187 -20.12 -6.28 4.17
CA ARG A 187 -19.84 -7.40 3.23
C ARG A 187 -19.84 -6.95 1.76
N SER A 188 -19.29 -5.78 1.50
CA SER A 188 -19.34 -5.16 0.17
C SER A 188 -18.41 -5.88 -0.82
N LYS A 189 -18.94 -6.22 -2.01
CA LYS A 189 -18.14 -6.77 -3.11
C LYS A 189 -17.04 -5.79 -3.59
N TRP A 190 -17.25 -4.48 -3.38
CA TRP A 190 -16.32 -3.41 -3.76
C TRP A 190 -15.00 -3.46 -3.01
N LEU A 191 -14.94 -4.11 -1.84
CA LEU A 191 -13.72 -4.24 -1.05
C LEU A 191 -12.60 -4.95 -1.84
N LYS A 192 -12.95 -6.02 -2.58
CA LYS A 192 -11.98 -6.75 -3.39
C LYS A 192 -11.41 -5.85 -4.49
N LEU A 193 -12.26 -5.05 -5.13
CA LEU A 193 -11.85 -4.10 -6.16
C LEU A 193 -10.93 -3.01 -5.59
N GLN A 194 -11.24 -2.53 -4.38
CA GLN A 194 -10.47 -1.49 -3.71
C GLN A 194 -9.02 -1.88 -3.43
N CYS A 195 -8.79 -3.14 -3.09
CA CYS A 195 -7.45 -3.69 -2.88
C CYS A 195 -6.55 -3.51 -4.14
N TRP A 196 -7.15 -3.51 -5.32
CA TRP A 196 -6.46 -3.23 -6.57
C TRP A 196 -6.38 -1.74 -6.87
N THR A 197 -7.48 -1.01 -6.68
CA THR A 197 -7.56 0.39 -7.10
C THR A 197 -6.77 1.32 -6.19
N LEU A 198 -6.63 1.00 -4.90
CA LEU A 198 -5.90 1.84 -3.94
C LEU A 198 -4.42 2.03 -4.35
N PRO A 199 -3.60 0.96 -4.49
CA PRO A 199 -2.21 1.11 -4.91
C PRO A 199 -2.08 1.65 -6.34
N THR A 200 -3.00 1.26 -7.23
CA THR A 200 -2.90 1.65 -8.64
C THR A 200 -3.27 3.10 -8.89
N ALA A 201 -4.33 3.61 -8.25
CA ALA A 201 -4.70 5.02 -8.34
C ALA A 201 -3.67 5.92 -7.66
N ALA A 202 -3.12 5.50 -6.52
CA ALA A 202 -2.04 6.22 -5.84
C ALA A 202 -0.83 6.42 -6.76
N PHE A 203 -0.30 5.35 -7.35
CA PHE A 203 0.85 5.45 -8.26
C PHE A 203 0.51 6.15 -9.58
N ALA A 204 -0.63 5.83 -10.19
CA ALA A 204 -1.06 6.48 -11.44
C ALA A 204 -1.20 8.00 -11.29
N SER A 205 -1.61 8.49 -10.12
CA SER A 205 -1.67 9.92 -9.84
C SER A 205 -0.30 10.59 -9.87
N LEU A 206 0.76 9.92 -9.41
CA LEU A 206 2.12 10.46 -9.48
C LEU A 206 2.62 10.55 -10.93
N VAL A 207 2.17 9.66 -11.81
CA VAL A 207 2.52 9.67 -13.23
C VAL A 207 1.73 10.73 -14.01
N ALA A 208 0.45 10.89 -13.68
CA ALA A 208 -0.47 11.74 -14.44
C ALA A 208 -0.39 13.22 -14.06
N LEU A 209 -0.07 13.55 -12.81
CA LEU A 209 -0.02 14.93 -12.36
C LEU A 209 1.36 15.58 -12.60
N PRO A 210 1.40 16.84 -13.07
CA PRO A 210 2.65 17.60 -13.26
C PRO A 210 3.46 17.78 -11.96
N SER A 211 2.78 17.76 -10.82
CA SER A 211 3.35 17.88 -9.47
C SER A 211 3.98 16.57 -8.97
N GLY A 212 3.62 15.44 -9.58
CA GLY A 212 4.28 14.17 -9.33
C GLY A 212 5.71 14.26 -9.88
N GLY A 213 6.72 14.10 -9.03
CA GLY A 213 8.11 14.12 -9.46
C GLY A 213 8.35 13.22 -10.68
N LYS A 214 9.38 13.55 -11.48
CA LYS A 214 9.67 12.83 -12.74
C LYS A 214 9.81 11.32 -12.48
N VAL A 215 8.73 10.58 -12.71
CA VAL A 215 8.72 9.13 -12.57
C VAL A 215 9.68 8.56 -13.60
N GLN A 216 10.70 7.85 -13.13
CA GLN A 216 11.68 7.24 -14.03
C GLN A 216 11.00 6.14 -14.85
N SER A 217 11.29 6.10 -16.16
CA SER A 217 10.66 5.15 -17.10
C SER A 217 10.81 3.69 -16.69
N ILE A 218 11.93 3.33 -16.06
CA ILE A 218 12.16 1.97 -15.57
C ILE A 218 11.19 1.57 -14.46
N VAL A 219 10.85 2.48 -13.54
CA VAL A 219 9.91 2.24 -12.44
C VAL A 219 8.50 2.05 -13.01
N LEU A 220 8.09 2.91 -13.93
CA LEU A 220 6.80 2.80 -14.62
C LEU A 220 6.68 1.48 -15.39
N LEU A 221 7.71 1.10 -16.14
CA LEU A 221 7.74 -0.14 -16.92
C LEU A 221 7.60 -1.37 -16.01
N VAL A 222 8.43 -1.46 -14.98
CA VAL A 222 8.38 -2.58 -14.02
C VAL A 222 7.02 -2.65 -13.34
N TRP A 223 6.47 -1.51 -12.92
CA TRP A 223 5.16 -1.45 -12.29
C TRP A 223 4.04 -1.92 -13.23
N LEU A 224 4.03 -1.49 -14.50
CA LEU A 224 3.06 -1.94 -15.50
C LEU A 224 3.17 -3.44 -15.77
N LEU A 225 4.38 -3.98 -15.87
CA LEU A 225 4.62 -5.40 -16.11
C LEU A 225 4.15 -6.25 -14.92
N ILE A 226 4.40 -5.80 -13.68
CA ILE A 226 3.89 -6.45 -12.47
C ILE A 226 2.36 -6.39 -12.44
N LEU A 227 1.76 -5.22 -12.68
CA LEU A 227 0.30 -5.07 -12.70
C LEU A 227 -0.34 -5.99 -13.74
N ALA A 228 0.20 -6.02 -14.97
CA ALA A 228 -0.29 -6.88 -16.03
C ALA A 228 -0.18 -8.37 -15.66
N SER A 229 0.94 -8.78 -15.07
CA SER A 229 1.15 -10.16 -14.60
C SER A 229 0.13 -10.57 -13.53
N ILE A 230 -0.10 -9.71 -12.54
CA ILE A 230 -1.08 -9.98 -11.47
C ILE A 230 -2.49 -10.06 -12.07
N TRP A 231 -2.84 -9.16 -12.99
CA TRP A 231 -4.16 -9.14 -13.64
C TRP A 231 -4.41 -10.38 -14.49
N MET A 232 -3.44 -10.77 -15.32
CA MET A 232 -3.49 -12.00 -16.11
C MET A 232 -3.62 -13.24 -15.22
N THR A 233 -2.87 -13.28 -14.10
CA THR A 233 -2.96 -14.38 -13.14
C THR A 233 -4.35 -14.47 -12.51
N ASP A 234 -4.92 -13.35 -12.03
CA ASP A 234 -6.27 -13.35 -11.44
C ASP A 234 -7.33 -13.78 -12.46
N TYR A 235 -7.19 -13.36 -13.72
CA TYR A 235 -8.07 -13.77 -14.81
C TYR A 235 -7.99 -15.28 -15.06
N ILE A 236 -6.79 -15.84 -15.24
CA ILE A 236 -6.59 -17.28 -15.47
C ILE A 236 -7.13 -18.11 -14.30
N LEU A 237 -6.90 -17.67 -13.06
CA LEU A 237 -7.41 -18.36 -11.87
C LEU A 237 -8.94 -18.37 -11.80
N ARG A 238 -9.61 -17.32 -12.29
CA ARG A 238 -11.08 -17.27 -12.36
C ARG A 238 -11.62 -18.20 -13.44
N VAL A 239 -11.04 -18.15 -14.63
CA VAL A 239 -11.45 -19.01 -15.75
C VAL A 239 -11.29 -20.49 -15.40
N ASN A 240 -10.19 -20.88 -14.74
CA ASN A 240 -9.97 -22.26 -14.32
C ASN A 240 -10.97 -22.73 -13.23
N GLU A 241 -11.43 -21.83 -12.36
CA GLU A 241 -12.48 -22.13 -11.38
C GLU A 241 -13.82 -22.37 -12.08
N GLU A 242 -14.16 -21.52 -13.06
CA GLU A 242 -15.40 -21.64 -13.85
C GLU A 242 -15.45 -22.89 -14.73
N ILE A 243 -14.31 -23.36 -15.24
CA ILE A 243 -14.23 -24.61 -16.05
C ILE A 243 -14.22 -25.86 -15.16
N GLY A 244 -13.81 -25.73 -13.89
CA GLY A 244 -13.72 -26.84 -12.94
C GLY A 244 -15.02 -27.17 -12.20
N GLU A 245 -16.02 -26.29 -12.26
CA GLU A 245 -17.40 -26.53 -11.81
C GLU A 245 -18.27 -27.13 -12.93
#